data_AF-A0A1V4VZ73-F1
#
_entry.id   AF-A0A1V4VZ73-F1
#
_cell.length_a   1.000
_cell.length_b   1.000
_cell.length_c   1.000
_cell.angle_alpha   90.00
_cell.angle_beta   90.00
_cell.angle_gamma   90.00
#
_symmetry.space_group_name_H-M   'P 1'
#
loop_
_entity.id
_entity.type
_entity.pdbx_description
1 polymer ?
#
loop_
_entity_poly.entity_id
_entity_poly.type
_entity_poly.pdbx_seq_one_letter_code
_entity_poly.pdbx_strand_id
1 'polypeptide(L)'
;MKPRLYSDIFCIYYLFCLERFIMPRNTLILGQLTRHDVREVFNKSIISSMEFFNKITDTLLAKGLYIRYPNVIISKATDFVKKQSFLTGFLGDKRPSLAQEIATSFHIVFLNSGGKNLMTGFRQVAKSKQIRNYIDRGIKLTDKIIGIFSAHLKEEDVPIPMFWDNMVTDSIEPPISEKLMMFHIGLINTCGAMEYSLMMTLNFRHDLKAKYLLIMAEAGNFAEDGTNIMINKGWFEEPTRLVDRKQLINKTY
;
A
#
# COMPACT_ATOMS: atom_id res chain seq x y z
N MET A 1 1.28 28.21 16.35
CA MET A 1 1.10 26.78 15.97
C MET A 1 2.46 26.20 15.67
N LYS A 2 2.74 24.93 16.04
CA LYS A 2 3.99 24.27 15.60
C LYS A 2 3.95 24.03 14.08
N PRO A 3 5.05 24.21 13.34
CA PRO A 3 5.08 23.97 11.89
C PRO A 3 4.76 22.49 11.58
N ARG A 4 3.80 22.24 10.69
CA ARG A 4 3.36 20.88 10.34
C ARG A 4 4.25 20.29 9.26
N LEU A 5 4.71 19.05 9.42
CA LEU A 5 5.55 18.33 8.45
C LEU A 5 4.82 18.02 7.13
N TYR A 6 3.51 17.83 7.17
CA TYR A 6 2.69 17.49 6.01
C TYR A 6 1.61 18.53 5.77
N SER A 7 1.26 18.73 4.50
CA SER A 7 0.16 19.59 4.10
C SER A 7 -1.20 19.00 4.48
N ASP A 8 -2.25 19.84 4.49
CA ASP A 8 -3.62 19.35 4.67
C ASP A 8 -4.05 18.37 3.57
N ILE A 9 -3.54 18.60 2.35
CA ILE A 9 -3.80 17.75 1.19
C ILE A 9 -3.16 16.38 1.39
N PHE A 10 -1.92 16.32 1.89
CA PHE A 10 -1.31 15.04 2.24
C PHE A 10 -2.10 14.31 3.31
N CYS A 11 -2.51 15.00 4.38
CA CYS A 11 -3.25 14.39 5.48
C CYS A 11 -4.56 13.73 5.00
N ILE A 12 -5.31 14.39 4.11
CA ILE A 12 -6.55 13.80 3.58
C ILE A 12 -6.27 12.61 2.64
N TYR A 13 -5.22 12.64 1.82
CA TYR A 13 -4.84 11.47 1.01
C TYR A 13 -4.31 10.32 1.85
N TYR A 14 -3.55 10.61 2.91
CA TYR A 14 -3.07 9.59 3.85
C TYR A 14 -4.26 8.86 4.48
N LEU A 15 -5.27 9.60 4.96
CA LEU A 15 -6.51 9.02 5.50
C LEU A 15 -7.29 8.25 4.42
N PHE A 16 -7.42 8.81 3.22
CA PHE A 16 -8.07 8.13 2.10
C PHE A 16 -7.42 6.78 1.77
N CYS A 17 -6.09 6.75 1.67
CA CYS A 17 -5.35 5.52 1.44
C CYS A 17 -5.49 4.55 2.61
N LEU A 18 -5.40 5.04 3.84
CA LEU A 18 -5.50 4.20 5.04
C LEU A 18 -6.87 3.51 5.15
N GLU A 19 -7.97 4.24 4.93
CA GLU A 19 -9.32 3.67 4.98
C GLU A 19 -9.57 2.60 3.91
N ARG A 20 -8.95 2.75 2.72
CA ARG A 20 -8.99 1.70 1.68
C ARG A 20 -8.40 0.38 2.14
N PHE A 21 -7.50 0.39 3.14
CA PHE A 21 -6.94 -0.82 3.74
C PHE A 21 -7.73 -1.29 4.96
N ILE A 22 -8.13 -0.36 5.83
CA ILE A 22 -8.79 -0.68 7.10
C ILE A 22 -10.18 -1.29 6.85
N MET A 23 -10.99 -0.66 6.00
CA MET A 23 -12.37 -1.07 5.77
C MET A 23 -12.48 -2.53 5.26
N PRO A 24 -11.80 -2.95 4.16
CA PRO A 24 -11.87 -4.34 3.71
C PRO A 24 -11.30 -5.33 4.72
N ARG A 25 -10.23 -4.95 5.45
CA ARG A 25 -9.62 -5.81 6.47
C ARG A 25 -10.59 -6.10 7.61
N ASN A 26 -11.33 -5.10 8.09
CA ASN A 26 -12.32 -5.30 9.14
C ASN A 26 -13.40 -6.29 8.71
N THR A 27 -13.85 -6.22 7.44
CA THR A 27 -14.81 -7.17 6.87
C THR A 27 -14.24 -8.59 6.76
N LEU A 28 -12.99 -8.74 6.34
CA LEU A 28 -12.32 -10.04 6.27
C LEU A 28 -12.19 -10.68 7.65
N ILE A 29 -11.78 -9.90 8.67
CA ILE A 29 -11.67 -10.39 10.05
C ILE A 29 -13.05 -10.78 10.58
N LEU A 30 -14.10 -9.98 10.33
CA LEU A 30 -15.46 -10.29 10.75
C LEU A 30 -15.91 -11.69 10.28
N GLY A 31 -15.56 -12.09 9.06
CA GLY A 31 -15.84 -13.42 8.51
C GLY A 31 -15.17 -14.59 9.24
N GLN A 32 -14.18 -14.31 10.10
CA GLN A 32 -13.42 -15.30 10.87
C GLN A 32 -13.81 -15.32 12.36
N LEU A 33 -14.63 -14.37 12.81
CA LEU A 33 -15.00 -14.22 14.22
C LEU A 33 -16.26 -15.01 14.57
N THR A 34 -16.22 -15.73 15.69
CA THR A 34 -17.36 -16.48 16.23
C THR A 34 -17.98 -15.82 17.47
N ARG A 35 -17.16 -15.16 18.28
CA ARG A 35 -17.57 -14.47 19.51
C ARG A 35 -18.45 -13.25 19.22
N HIS A 36 -19.67 -13.24 19.75
CA HIS A 36 -20.67 -12.21 19.47
C HIS A 36 -20.22 -10.80 19.87
N ASP A 37 -19.70 -10.64 21.09
CA ASP A 37 -19.17 -9.37 21.61
C ASP A 37 -18.08 -8.78 20.70
N VAL A 38 -17.18 -9.62 20.21
CA VAL A 38 -16.11 -9.20 19.29
C VAL A 38 -16.67 -8.84 17.91
N ARG A 39 -17.61 -9.63 17.37
CA ARG A 39 -18.29 -9.29 16.10
C ARG A 39 -18.97 -7.93 16.16
N GLU A 40 -19.61 -7.59 17.28
CA GLU A 40 -20.25 -6.29 17.48
C GLU A 40 -19.26 -5.11 17.42
N VAL A 41 -18.04 -5.29 17.93
CA VAL A 41 -16.97 -4.28 17.80
C VAL A 41 -16.58 -4.06 16.33
N PHE A 42 -16.43 -5.15 15.56
CA PHE A 42 -16.09 -5.07 14.14
C PHE A 42 -17.24 -4.52 13.30
N ASN A 43 -18.49 -4.88 13.58
CA ASN A 43 -19.67 -4.30 12.93
C ASN A 43 -19.69 -2.78 13.05
N LYS A 44 -19.52 -2.26 14.27
CA LYS A 44 -19.45 -0.81 14.52
C LYS A 44 -18.26 -0.16 13.81
N SER A 45 -17.11 -0.84 13.80
CA SER A 45 -15.90 -0.35 13.14
C SER A 45 -16.08 -0.25 11.63
N ILE A 46 -16.74 -1.22 10.99
CA ILE A 46 -17.03 -1.23 9.55
C ILE A 46 -17.95 -0.06 9.18
N ILE A 47 -19.06 0.12 9.91
CA ILE A 47 -20.01 1.21 9.66
C ILE A 47 -19.29 2.57 9.77
N SER A 48 -18.53 2.77 10.85
CA SER A 48 -17.76 4.00 11.05
C SER A 48 -16.72 4.23 9.93
N SER A 49 -16.00 3.18 9.51
CA SER A 49 -15.02 3.27 8.42
C SER A 49 -15.69 3.64 7.10
N MET A 50 -16.87 3.08 6.80
CA MET A 50 -17.64 3.42 5.59
C MET A 50 -18.09 4.88 5.58
N GLU A 51 -18.66 5.36 6.68
CA GLU A 51 -19.08 6.77 6.81
C GLU A 51 -17.89 7.73 6.66
N PHE A 52 -16.77 7.39 7.30
CA PHE A 52 -15.55 8.19 7.22
C PHE A 52 -14.94 8.20 5.82
N PHE A 53 -14.88 7.04 5.15
CA PHE A 53 -14.42 6.92 3.78
C PHE A 53 -15.27 7.76 2.80
N ASN A 54 -16.59 7.73 2.94
CA ASN A 54 -17.49 8.56 2.14
C ASN A 54 -17.22 10.05 2.37
N LYS A 55 -17.12 10.48 3.63
CA LYS A 55 -16.81 11.87 3.98
C LYS A 55 -15.47 12.35 3.40
N ILE A 56 -14.42 11.53 3.46
CA ILE A 56 -13.12 11.83 2.86
C ILE A 56 -13.27 11.98 1.34
N THR A 57 -13.96 11.03 0.70
CA THR A 57 -14.18 11.00 -0.75
C THR A 57 -14.93 12.24 -1.22
N ASP A 58 -16.04 12.59 -0.56
CA ASP A 58 -16.84 13.77 -0.86
C ASP A 58 -16.03 15.05 -0.68
N THR A 59 -15.18 15.11 0.36
CA THR A 59 -14.30 16.25 0.59
C THR A 59 -13.27 16.40 -0.53
N LEU A 60 -12.63 15.30 -0.96
CA LEU A 60 -11.70 15.30 -2.08
C LEU A 60 -12.38 15.72 -3.38
N LEU A 61 -13.59 15.24 -3.64
CA LEU A 61 -14.39 15.60 -4.81
C LEU A 61 -14.77 17.09 -4.80
N ALA A 62 -15.33 17.59 -3.69
CA ALA A 62 -15.75 18.98 -3.54
C ALA A 62 -14.58 19.98 -3.64
N LYS A 63 -13.36 19.55 -3.31
CA LYS A 63 -12.13 20.35 -3.41
C LYS A 63 -11.42 20.20 -4.76
N GLY A 64 -11.90 19.35 -5.66
CA GLY A 64 -11.23 19.05 -6.94
C GLY A 64 -9.91 18.28 -6.78
N LEU A 65 -9.68 17.66 -5.62
CA LEU A 65 -8.47 16.91 -5.29
C LEU A 65 -8.63 15.40 -5.55
N TYR A 66 -9.83 14.91 -5.88
CA TYR A 66 -9.99 13.48 -6.15
C TYR A 66 -9.26 13.05 -7.42
N ILE A 67 -8.25 12.17 -7.29
CA ILE A 67 -7.53 11.60 -8.42
C ILE A 67 -8.41 10.51 -9.04
N ARG A 68 -8.97 10.82 -10.21
CA ARG A 68 -9.83 9.89 -10.97
C ARG A 68 -8.99 8.84 -11.67
N TYR A 69 -9.51 7.62 -11.67
CA TYR A 69 -8.96 6.56 -12.52
C TYR A 69 -9.12 6.94 -14.00
N PRO A 70 -8.22 6.47 -14.87
CA PRO A 70 -8.24 6.83 -16.28
C PRO A 70 -9.49 6.24 -16.94
N ASN A 71 -10.17 7.08 -17.75
CA ASN A 71 -11.22 6.60 -18.64
C ASN A 71 -10.55 5.99 -19.87
N VAL A 72 -10.68 4.68 -20.05
CA VAL A 72 -10.14 3.95 -21.20
C VAL A 72 -11.25 3.64 -22.20
N ILE A 73 -10.93 3.74 -23.49
CA ILE A 73 -11.86 3.33 -24.56
C ILE A 73 -11.74 1.81 -24.70
N ILE A 74 -12.84 1.11 -24.42
CA ILE A 74 -12.90 -0.35 -24.50
C ILE A 74 -13.52 -0.82 -25.83
N SER A 75 -13.20 -2.03 -26.25
CA SER A 75 -13.88 -2.68 -27.38
C SER A 75 -15.38 -2.85 -27.07
N LYS A 76 -16.23 -2.54 -28.04
CA LYS A 76 -17.71 -2.61 -27.91
C LYS A 76 -18.30 -3.99 -28.17
N ALA A 77 -17.51 -4.91 -28.75
CA ALA A 77 -17.98 -6.25 -29.08
C ALA A 77 -17.61 -7.23 -27.96
N THR A 78 -18.58 -8.02 -27.50
CA THR A 78 -18.35 -9.16 -26.63
C THR A 78 -17.78 -10.30 -27.46
N ASP A 79 -16.56 -10.74 -27.18
CA ASP A 79 -15.94 -11.93 -27.79
C ASP A 79 -15.35 -12.84 -26.70
N PHE A 80 -15.21 -14.13 -27.02
CA PHE A 80 -14.61 -15.12 -26.15
C PHE A 80 -13.12 -15.30 -26.47
N VAL A 81 -12.33 -15.53 -25.42
CA VAL A 81 -10.91 -15.86 -25.59
C VAL A 81 -10.77 -17.23 -26.25
N LYS A 82 -10.24 -17.27 -27.47
CA LYS A 82 -10.10 -18.50 -28.29
C LYS A 82 -8.70 -19.10 -28.29
N LYS A 83 -7.69 -18.36 -27.82
CA LYS A 83 -6.28 -18.76 -27.87
C LYS A 83 -5.55 -18.45 -26.58
N GLN A 84 -4.67 -19.36 -26.17
CA GLN A 84 -3.80 -19.19 -24.99
C GLN A 84 -2.88 -17.96 -25.10
N SER A 85 -2.63 -17.48 -26.32
CA SER A 85 -1.84 -16.27 -26.57
C SER A 85 -2.41 -15.01 -25.89
N PHE A 86 -3.66 -15.06 -25.42
CA PHE A 86 -4.26 -14.02 -24.57
C PHE A 86 -3.52 -13.77 -23.25
N LEU A 87 -2.84 -14.80 -22.71
CA LEU A 87 -2.07 -14.69 -21.46
C LEU A 87 -0.60 -14.29 -21.68
N THR A 88 -0.16 -14.21 -22.94
CA THR A 88 1.23 -13.89 -23.30
C THR A 88 1.70 -12.57 -22.70
N GLY A 89 3.00 -12.48 -22.45
CA GLY A 89 3.64 -11.24 -21.98
C GLY A 89 5.15 -11.18 -22.19
N PHE A 90 5.82 -12.33 -22.37
CA PHE A 90 7.28 -12.39 -22.53
C PHE A 90 7.74 -12.63 -23.96
N LEU A 91 7.18 -13.63 -24.64
CA LEU A 91 7.55 -14.05 -26.00
C LEU A 91 6.31 -14.10 -26.88
N GLY A 92 6.37 -13.49 -28.06
CA GLY A 92 5.24 -13.38 -28.99
C GLY A 92 4.47 -12.07 -28.83
N ASP A 93 3.41 -11.92 -29.65
CA ASP A 93 2.63 -10.69 -29.69
C ASP A 93 1.87 -10.47 -28.38
N LYS A 94 1.97 -9.23 -27.86
CA LYS A 94 1.19 -8.79 -26.70
C LYS A 94 -0.11 -8.18 -27.19
N ARG A 95 -1.23 -8.62 -26.63
CA ARG A 95 -2.48 -7.88 -26.76
C ARG A 95 -2.40 -6.55 -25.99
N PRO A 96 -3.21 -5.54 -26.35
CA PRO A 96 -3.46 -4.41 -25.48
C PRO A 96 -3.90 -4.85 -24.07
N SER A 97 -3.55 -4.07 -23.05
CA SER A 97 -3.97 -4.34 -21.68
C SER A 97 -5.48 -4.28 -21.51
N LEU A 98 -6.01 -5.11 -20.61
CA LEU A 98 -7.41 -5.00 -20.20
C LEU A 98 -7.59 -3.75 -19.34
N ALA A 99 -8.80 -3.20 -19.32
CA ALA A 99 -9.14 -2.08 -18.44
C ALA A 99 -8.78 -2.36 -16.96
N GLN A 100 -8.96 -3.60 -16.50
CA GLN A 100 -8.56 -4.03 -15.16
C GLN A 100 -7.04 -3.98 -14.96
N GLU A 101 -6.24 -4.42 -15.93
CA GLU A 101 -4.77 -4.42 -15.86
C GLU A 101 -4.24 -2.97 -15.79
N ILE A 102 -4.85 -2.06 -16.56
CA ILE A 102 -4.61 -0.61 -16.47
C ILE A 102 -4.98 -0.08 -15.08
N ALA A 103 -6.18 -0.40 -14.59
CA ALA A 103 -6.64 0.06 -13.28
C ALA A 103 -5.72 -0.40 -12.15
N THR A 104 -5.29 -1.67 -12.17
CA THR A 104 -4.35 -2.20 -11.16
C THR A 104 -3.01 -1.47 -11.20
N SER A 105 -2.47 -1.19 -12.39
CA SER A 105 -1.19 -0.48 -12.55
C SER A 105 -1.27 0.96 -12.08
N PHE A 106 -2.35 1.66 -12.44
CA PHE A 106 -2.66 3.00 -11.94
C PHE A 106 -2.76 3.02 -10.42
N HIS A 107 -3.44 2.03 -9.84
CA HIS A 107 -3.61 1.93 -8.40
C HIS A 107 -2.27 1.80 -7.66
N ILE A 108 -1.37 0.94 -8.16
CA ILE A 108 -0.05 0.76 -7.56
C ILE A 108 0.76 2.05 -7.59
N VAL A 109 0.77 2.77 -8.72
CA VAL A 109 1.49 4.04 -8.82
C VAL A 109 0.92 5.06 -7.82
N PHE A 110 -0.40 5.16 -7.72
CA PHE A 110 -1.07 6.07 -6.78
C PHE A 110 -0.69 5.76 -5.31
N LEU A 111 -0.84 4.51 -4.87
CA LEU A 111 -0.54 4.10 -3.50
C LEU A 111 0.94 4.31 -3.15
N ASN A 112 1.84 3.90 -4.05
CA ASN A 112 3.28 4.03 -3.82
C ASN A 112 3.72 5.49 -3.80
N SER A 113 3.11 6.35 -4.63
CA SER A 113 3.39 7.78 -4.58
C SER A 113 3.02 8.40 -3.22
N GLY A 114 1.89 7.98 -2.63
CA GLY A 114 1.52 8.38 -1.26
C GLY A 114 2.51 7.87 -0.20
N GLY A 115 2.91 6.59 -0.29
CA GLY A 115 3.92 6.00 0.59
C GLY A 115 5.29 6.68 0.49
N LYS A 116 5.72 7.07 -0.71
CA LYS A 116 6.94 7.84 -0.94
C LYS A 116 6.91 9.18 -0.22
N ASN A 117 5.79 9.89 -0.29
CA ASN A 117 5.62 11.19 0.38
C ASN A 117 5.68 11.05 1.91
N LEU A 118 5.05 10.01 2.49
CA LEU A 118 5.17 9.70 3.91
C LEU A 118 6.63 9.43 4.31
N MET A 119 7.33 8.61 3.54
CA MET A 119 8.73 8.31 3.80
C MET A 119 9.63 9.54 3.64
N THR A 120 9.34 10.40 2.66
CA THR A 120 10.09 11.65 2.43
C THR A 120 9.98 12.58 3.63
N GLY A 121 8.77 12.77 4.18
CA GLY A 121 8.59 13.55 5.40
C GLY A 121 9.30 12.93 6.60
N PHE A 122 9.14 11.62 6.84
CA PHE A 122 9.84 10.96 7.95
C PHE A 122 11.36 11.02 7.83
N ARG A 123 11.91 10.89 6.61
CA ARG A 123 13.33 11.06 6.34
C ARG A 123 13.83 12.44 6.78
N GLN A 124 13.06 13.48 6.51
CA GLN A 124 13.41 14.88 6.82
C GLN A 124 13.60 15.11 8.32
N VAL A 125 12.80 14.44 9.16
CA VAL A 125 12.77 14.68 10.62
C VAL A 125 13.39 13.57 11.46
N ALA A 126 13.73 12.42 10.84
CA ALA A 126 14.39 11.31 11.54
C ALA A 126 15.79 11.72 12.02
N LYS A 127 16.06 11.47 13.30
CA LYS A 127 17.30 11.84 13.98
C LYS A 127 18.37 10.76 13.78
N SER A 128 17.97 9.49 13.82
CA SER A 128 18.85 8.35 13.67
C SER A 128 19.29 8.18 12.22
N LYS A 129 20.61 8.14 12.00
CA LYS A 129 21.20 7.83 10.69
C LYS A 129 20.78 6.44 10.18
N GLN A 130 20.65 5.46 11.06
CA GLN A 130 20.19 4.12 10.71
C GLN A 130 18.76 4.15 10.13
N ILE A 131 17.87 4.89 10.78
CA ILE A 131 16.48 5.04 10.34
C ILE A 131 16.41 5.82 9.04
N ARG A 132 17.16 6.93 8.90
CA ARG A 132 17.23 7.65 7.62
C ARG A 132 17.71 6.77 6.47
N ASN A 133 18.76 5.98 6.67
CA ASN A 133 19.26 5.05 5.65
C ASN A 133 18.23 3.98 5.28
N TYR A 134 17.47 3.47 6.26
CA TYR A 134 16.37 2.53 6.01
C TYR A 134 15.26 3.19 5.18
N ILE A 135 14.86 4.41 5.55
CA ILE A 135 13.85 5.18 4.82
C ILE A 135 14.33 5.49 3.39
N ASP A 136 15.61 5.84 3.19
CA ASP A 136 16.19 6.06 1.86
C ASP A 136 16.07 4.83 0.96
N ARG A 137 16.26 3.63 1.53
CA ARG A 137 16.05 2.37 0.78
C ARG A 137 14.58 2.18 0.43
N GLY A 138 13.66 2.49 1.34
CA GLY A 138 12.23 2.45 1.08
C GLY A 138 11.82 3.38 -0.06
N ILE A 139 12.30 4.63 -0.04
CA ILE A 139 12.05 5.61 -1.11
C ILE A 139 12.56 5.09 -2.46
N LYS A 140 13.78 4.54 -2.50
CA LYS A 140 14.35 3.95 -3.73
C LYS A 140 13.54 2.77 -4.26
N LEU A 141 13.07 1.89 -3.37
CA LEU A 141 12.20 0.78 -3.74
C LEU A 141 10.89 1.29 -4.32
N THR A 142 10.25 2.25 -3.66
CA THR A 142 9.02 2.87 -4.12
C THR A 142 9.18 3.56 -5.48
N ASP A 143 10.30 4.26 -5.71
CA ASP A 143 10.62 4.86 -7.01
C ASP A 143 10.75 3.82 -8.13
N LYS A 144 11.39 2.69 -7.84
CA LYS A 144 11.46 1.57 -8.79
C LYS A 144 10.07 1.02 -9.10
N ILE A 145 9.23 0.80 -8.09
CA ILE A 145 7.85 0.32 -8.26
C ILE A 145 7.05 1.30 -9.12
N ILE A 146 7.08 2.59 -8.78
CA ILE A 146 6.41 3.65 -9.55
C ILE A 146 6.90 3.64 -11.00
N GLY A 147 8.21 3.54 -11.24
CA GLY A 147 8.80 3.49 -12.58
C GLY A 147 8.30 2.32 -13.42
N ILE A 148 8.26 1.11 -12.85
CA ILE A 148 7.80 -0.11 -13.55
C ILE A 148 6.36 0.02 -14.04
N PHE A 149 5.44 0.47 -13.17
CA PHE A 149 4.03 0.54 -13.53
C PHE A 149 3.68 1.82 -14.30
N SER A 150 4.43 2.90 -14.10
CA SER A 150 4.32 4.10 -14.94
C SER A 150 4.77 3.84 -16.37
N ALA A 151 5.83 3.05 -16.58
CA ALA A 151 6.24 2.62 -17.90
C ALA A 151 5.14 1.80 -18.58
N HIS A 152 4.50 0.88 -17.84
CA HIS A 152 3.38 0.12 -18.39
C HIS A 152 2.19 1.00 -18.80
N LEU A 153 1.80 1.98 -17.97
CA LEU A 153 0.73 2.91 -18.34
C LEU A 153 1.08 3.72 -19.59
N LYS A 154 2.34 4.15 -19.73
CA LYS A 154 2.84 4.86 -20.92
C LYS A 154 2.84 3.99 -22.17
N GLU A 155 3.18 2.71 -22.06
CA GLU A 155 3.12 1.74 -23.18
C GLU A 155 1.71 1.61 -23.76
N GLU A 156 0.68 1.85 -22.94
CA GLU A 156 -0.74 1.73 -23.31
C GLU A 156 -1.39 3.11 -23.54
N ASP A 157 -0.58 4.18 -23.66
CA ASP A 157 -1.00 5.57 -23.84
C ASP A 157 -1.98 6.08 -22.74
N VAL A 158 -1.81 5.59 -21.50
CA VAL A 158 -2.63 5.96 -20.35
C VAL A 158 -1.92 6.99 -19.44
N PRO A 159 -2.62 8.04 -18.99
CA PRO A 159 -2.09 9.00 -18.03
C PRO A 159 -1.68 8.36 -16.68
N ILE A 160 -0.56 8.83 -16.14
CA ILE A 160 -0.05 8.41 -14.82
C ILE A 160 -0.68 9.28 -13.73
N PRO A 161 -1.09 8.72 -12.57
CA PRO A 161 -1.60 9.52 -11.48
C PRO A 161 -0.53 10.46 -10.94
N MET A 162 -0.91 11.72 -10.71
CA MET A 162 -0.03 12.73 -10.13
C MET A 162 -0.76 13.51 -9.05
N PHE A 163 -0.04 13.75 -7.95
CA PHE A 163 -0.47 14.64 -6.89
C PHE A 163 -0.12 16.09 -7.24
N TRP A 164 -1.04 17.03 -6.97
CA TRP A 164 -0.90 18.43 -7.36
C TRP A 164 -0.10 19.31 -6.37
N ASP A 165 0.16 18.82 -5.16
CA ASP A 165 0.78 19.58 -4.06
C ASP A 165 2.16 19.01 -3.70
N ASN A 166 2.99 19.83 -3.03
CA ASN A 166 4.32 19.45 -2.56
C ASN A 166 4.30 18.36 -1.47
N MET A 167 3.14 18.13 -0.82
CA MET A 167 2.83 17.11 0.20
C MET A 167 3.62 17.21 1.52
N VAL A 168 4.93 17.36 1.44
CA VAL A 168 5.88 17.54 2.54
C VAL A 168 6.28 19.02 2.60
N THR A 169 6.27 19.60 3.79
CA THR A 169 6.63 21.01 4.01
C THR A 169 8.12 21.17 4.35
N ASP A 170 8.56 22.39 4.62
CA ASP A 170 9.91 22.72 5.10
C ASP A 170 10.11 22.49 6.62
N SER A 171 9.09 22.01 7.34
CA SER A 171 9.16 21.79 8.78
C SER A 171 10.14 20.69 9.16
N ILE A 172 11.08 20.97 10.06
CA ILE A 172 12.01 19.98 10.64
C ILE A 172 11.50 19.38 11.96
N GLU A 173 10.27 19.72 12.36
CA GLU A 173 9.67 19.23 13.60
C GLU A 173 9.01 17.86 13.39
N PRO A 174 9.44 16.81 14.12
CA PRO A 174 8.87 15.48 13.95
C PRO A 174 7.42 15.44 14.48
N PRO A 175 6.44 14.97 13.69
CA PRO A 175 5.05 14.89 14.14
C PRO A 175 4.82 13.72 15.12
N ILE A 176 5.69 12.71 15.09
CA ILE A 176 5.61 11.48 15.89
C ILE A 176 7.03 11.00 16.25
N SER A 177 7.14 10.00 17.13
CA SER A 177 8.44 9.41 17.48
C SER A 177 8.99 8.52 16.37
N GLU A 178 10.31 8.28 16.36
CA GLU A 178 10.94 7.36 15.42
C GLU A 178 10.40 5.92 15.53
N LYS A 179 9.99 5.48 16.74
CA LYS A 179 9.30 4.20 16.95
C LYS A 179 8.01 4.15 16.12
N LEU A 180 7.19 5.20 16.20
CA LEU A 180 5.94 5.28 15.43
C LEU A 180 6.18 5.45 13.93
N MET A 181 7.21 6.20 13.51
CA MET A 181 7.59 6.28 12.08
C MET A 181 7.90 4.91 11.50
N MET A 182 8.73 4.13 12.20
CA MET A 182 9.08 2.76 11.79
C MET A 182 7.85 1.85 11.75
N PHE A 183 6.97 1.95 12.74
CA PHE A 183 5.71 1.21 12.75
C PHE A 183 4.82 1.56 11.54
N HIS A 184 4.64 2.85 11.24
CA HIS A 184 3.87 3.28 10.07
C HIS A 184 4.51 2.80 8.76
N ILE A 185 5.84 2.83 8.62
CA ILE A 185 6.53 2.30 7.44
C ILE A 185 6.29 0.79 7.30
N GLY A 186 6.38 0.03 8.40
CA GLY A 186 6.07 -1.41 8.40
C GLY A 186 4.61 -1.70 8.02
N LEU A 187 3.67 -0.90 8.53
CA LEU A 187 2.25 -1.01 8.23
C LEU A 187 1.98 -0.77 6.73
N ILE A 188 2.49 0.32 6.15
CA ILE A 188 2.30 0.59 4.72
C ILE A 188 2.99 -0.46 3.83
N ASN A 189 4.12 -1.03 4.27
CA ASN A 189 4.78 -2.10 3.54
C ASN A 189 3.93 -3.38 3.52
N THR A 190 3.33 -3.74 4.66
CA THR A 190 2.41 -4.88 4.77
C THR A 190 1.17 -4.66 3.89
N CYS A 191 0.59 -3.46 3.94
CA CYS A 191 -0.52 -3.06 3.07
C CYS A 191 -0.14 -3.15 1.58
N GLY A 192 1.04 -2.63 1.21
CA GLY A 192 1.57 -2.72 -0.16
C GLY A 192 1.72 -4.16 -0.64
N ALA A 193 2.34 -5.04 0.17
CA ALA A 193 2.51 -6.45 -0.18
C ALA A 193 1.18 -7.19 -0.42
N MET A 194 0.14 -6.87 0.37
CA MET A 194 -1.20 -7.42 0.17
C MET A 194 -1.83 -6.94 -1.13
N GLU A 195 -1.72 -5.65 -1.46
CA GLU A 195 -2.20 -5.12 -2.74
C GLU A 195 -1.42 -5.69 -3.92
N TYR A 196 -0.10 -5.86 -3.83
CA TYR A 196 0.68 -6.49 -4.90
C TYR A 196 0.19 -7.90 -5.18
N SER A 197 -0.13 -8.66 -4.13
CA SER A 197 -0.70 -10.00 -4.24
C SER A 197 -2.08 -9.99 -4.89
N LEU A 198 -2.98 -9.11 -4.44
CA LEU A 198 -4.32 -8.97 -5.00
C LEU A 198 -4.28 -8.51 -6.47
N MET A 199 -3.50 -7.50 -6.78
CA MET A 199 -3.38 -7.00 -8.14
C MET A 199 -2.74 -8.05 -9.07
N MET A 200 -1.77 -8.83 -8.60
CA MET A 200 -1.21 -9.95 -9.35
C MET A 200 -2.27 -10.97 -9.77
N THR A 201 -3.20 -11.33 -8.87
CA THR A 201 -4.25 -12.31 -9.18
C THR A 201 -5.30 -11.76 -10.15
N LEU A 202 -5.51 -10.44 -10.13
CA LEU A 202 -6.41 -9.73 -11.05
C LEU A 202 -5.82 -9.49 -12.45
N ASN A 203 -4.52 -9.67 -12.65
CA ASN A 203 -3.89 -9.54 -13.96
C ASN A 203 -3.87 -10.89 -14.68
N PHE A 204 -4.00 -10.89 -16.02
CA PHE A 204 -3.93 -12.14 -16.79
C PHE A 204 -2.61 -12.30 -17.53
N ARG A 205 -2.05 -11.19 -18.04
CA ARG A 205 -0.75 -11.20 -18.73
C ARG A 205 0.39 -11.68 -17.82
N HIS A 206 1.18 -12.63 -18.31
CA HIS A 206 2.29 -13.22 -17.56
C HIS A 206 3.40 -12.23 -17.19
N ASP A 207 3.71 -11.25 -18.05
CA ASP A 207 4.72 -10.23 -17.76
C ASP A 207 4.30 -9.32 -16.60
N LEU A 208 3.03 -8.92 -16.56
CA LEU A 208 2.48 -8.14 -15.44
C LEU A 208 2.54 -8.92 -14.13
N LYS A 209 2.11 -10.20 -14.12
CA LYS A 209 2.20 -11.06 -12.93
C LYS A 209 3.63 -11.14 -12.38
N ALA A 210 4.62 -11.31 -13.26
CA ALA A 210 6.02 -11.38 -12.85
C ALA A 210 6.54 -10.06 -12.28
N LYS A 211 6.12 -8.90 -12.83
CA LYS A 211 6.43 -7.59 -12.26
C LYS A 211 5.94 -7.50 -10.81
N TYR A 212 4.71 -7.95 -10.53
CA TYR A 212 4.16 -8.00 -9.16
C TYR A 212 4.92 -8.94 -8.23
N LEU A 213 5.27 -10.14 -8.71
CA LEU A 213 6.02 -11.11 -7.91
C LEU A 213 7.41 -10.58 -7.51
N LEU A 214 8.10 -9.92 -8.45
CA LEU A 214 9.41 -9.32 -8.20
C LEU A 214 9.34 -8.24 -7.10
N ILE A 215 8.40 -7.30 -7.21
CA ILE A 215 8.28 -6.23 -6.22
C ILE A 215 7.85 -6.75 -4.84
N MET A 216 7.08 -7.84 -4.80
CA MET A 216 6.67 -8.48 -3.56
C MET A 216 7.87 -9.11 -2.83
N ALA A 217 8.79 -9.75 -3.56
CA ALA A 217 10.02 -10.28 -2.98
C ALA A 217 10.90 -9.15 -2.40
N GLU A 218 11.04 -8.04 -3.13
CA GLU A 218 11.82 -6.87 -2.67
C GLU A 218 11.17 -6.19 -1.44
N ALA A 219 9.84 -6.09 -1.42
CA ALA A 219 9.09 -5.59 -0.27
C ALA A 219 9.23 -6.50 0.96
N GLY A 220 9.35 -7.82 0.76
CA GLY A 220 9.65 -8.78 1.83
C GLY A 220 11.01 -8.52 2.48
N ASN A 221 12.06 -8.38 1.67
CA ASN A 221 13.41 -8.05 2.16
C ASN A 221 13.43 -6.70 2.89
N PHE A 222 12.73 -5.70 2.36
CA PHE A 222 12.58 -4.40 3.03
C PHE A 222 11.86 -4.53 4.39
N ALA A 223 10.81 -5.35 4.48
CA ALA A 223 10.09 -5.61 5.73
C ALA A 223 10.99 -6.23 6.81
N GLU A 224 11.80 -7.21 6.42
CA GLU A 224 12.72 -7.91 7.31
C GLU A 224 13.74 -6.94 7.90
N ASP A 225 14.36 -6.09 7.07
CA ASP A 225 15.31 -5.09 7.54
C ASP A 225 14.69 -4.10 8.52
N GLY A 226 13.47 -3.63 8.24
CA GLY A 226 12.73 -2.76 9.15
C GLY A 226 12.44 -3.43 10.49
N THR A 227 12.04 -4.70 10.45
CA THR A 227 11.77 -5.53 11.63
C THR A 227 13.04 -5.73 12.45
N ASN A 228 14.16 -6.06 11.82
CA ASN A 228 15.46 -6.20 12.48
C ASN A 228 15.90 -4.90 13.18
N ILE A 229 15.68 -3.74 12.57
CA ILE A 229 15.94 -2.44 13.22
C ILE A 229 15.05 -2.26 14.46
N MET A 230 13.76 -2.59 14.36
CA MET A 230 12.83 -2.48 15.49
C MET A 230 13.17 -3.47 16.62
N ILE A 231 13.56 -4.70 16.31
CA ILE A 231 14.02 -5.70 17.28
C ILE A 231 15.27 -5.18 18.02
N ASN A 232 16.28 -4.73 17.29
CA ASN A 232 17.53 -4.22 17.86
C ASN A 232 17.32 -3.00 18.78
N LYS A 233 16.24 -2.24 18.56
CA LYS A 233 15.87 -1.08 19.39
C LYS A 233 14.88 -1.41 20.51
N GLY A 234 14.43 -2.67 20.64
CA GLY A 234 13.39 -3.07 21.59
C GLY A 234 12.03 -2.44 21.29
N TRP A 235 11.76 -2.11 20.03
CA TRP A 235 10.54 -1.44 19.57
C TRP A 235 9.50 -2.40 18.99
N PHE A 236 9.90 -3.64 18.67
CA PHE A 236 9.02 -4.64 18.09
C PHE A 236 8.31 -5.43 19.18
N GLU A 237 7.00 -5.27 19.28
CA GLU A 237 6.17 -6.00 20.24
C GLU A 237 5.90 -7.40 19.70
N GLU A 238 6.10 -8.41 20.55
CA GLU A 238 5.81 -9.80 20.18
C GLU A 238 4.29 -9.97 20.02
N PRO A 239 3.79 -10.41 18.85
CA PRO A 239 2.39 -10.78 18.70
C PRO A 239 2.04 -11.94 19.62
N THR A 240 0.74 -12.20 19.84
CA THR A 240 0.30 -13.34 20.66
C THR A 240 0.89 -14.65 20.14
N ARG A 241 1.87 -15.20 20.88
CA ARG A 241 2.55 -16.45 20.55
C ARG A 241 1.81 -17.64 21.17
N LEU A 242 1.76 -18.75 20.45
CA LEU A 242 1.28 -20.02 21.00
C LEU A 242 2.20 -20.48 22.14
N VAL A 243 1.62 -21.18 23.11
CA VAL A 243 2.40 -21.80 24.18
C VAL A 243 3.33 -22.85 23.58
N ASP A 244 4.63 -22.73 23.87
CA ASP A 244 5.61 -23.74 23.47
C ASP A 244 5.43 -25.01 24.32
N ARG A 245 4.68 -25.97 23.76
CA ARG A 245 4.41 -27.25 24.43
C ARG A 245 5.69 -28.06 24.69
N LYS A 246 6.76 -27.87 23.91
CA LYS A 246 8.05 -28.55 24.16
C LYS A 246 8.74 -27.97 25.40
N GLN A 247 8.65 -26.66 25.61
CA GLN A 247 9.15 -26.04 26.84
C GLN A 247 8.37 -26.47 28.08
N LEU A 248 7.08 -26.80 27.95
CA LEU A 248 6.28 -27.29 29.08
C LEU A 248 6.73 -28.67 29.58
N ILE A 249 7.20 -29.55 28.69
CA ILE A 249 7.69 -30.89 29.06
C ILE A 249 8.93 -30.80 29.97
N ASN A 250 9.76 -29.76 29.76
CA ASN A 250 11.00 -29.55 30.51
C ASN A 250 10.81 -28.66 31.76
N LYS A 251 9.60 -28.13 31.99
CA LYS A 251 9.26 -27.42 33.23
C LYS A 251 8.70 -28.42 34.24
N THR A 252 9.59 -29.16 34.90
CA THR A 252 9.26 -29.92 36.10
C THR A 252 9.09 -28.94 37.28
N TYR A 253 8.06 -29.12 38.10
CA TYR A 253 7.86 -28.36 39.35
C TYR A 253 8.95 -28.66 40.37
#